data_AF-A0A8T2MTQ1-F1
#
_entry.id   AF-A0A8T2MTQ1-F1
#
_cell.length_a   1.000
_cell.length_b   1.000
_cell.length_c   1.000
_cell.angle_alpha   90.00
_cell.angle_beta   90.00
_cell.angle_gamma   90.00
#
_symmetry.space_group_name_H-M   'P 1'
#
loop_
_entity.id
_entity.type
_entity.pdbx_description
1 polymer ?
#
loop_
_entity_poly.entity_id
_entity_poly.type
_entity_poly.pdbx_seq_one_letter_code
_entity_poly.pdbx_strand_id
1 'polypeptide(L)'
;ALMVDLGTDSFIKQMDDEATLLPRKLQAALEQALEQRNDIINQDSDSESDEECSSLNSLVSEAFIRFFLETIGHYSLFLTPSEQGGRVFQREAFRKCVASKSVRRFLGVFMESQMFAGFIQDRELRKCRAKGLFEQRVEQYLEELPDTEQGGVNKFLKGLGSKMKFLHKKN
;
A
#
# COMPACT_ATOMS: atom_id res chain seq x y z
N ALA A 1 19.66 10.65 -8.74
CA ALA A 1 19.45 10.85 -7.29
C ALA A 1 18.45 11.96 -7.12
N LEU A 2 17.38 11.72 -6.35
CA LEU A 2 16.44 12.73 -5.90
C LEU A 2 17.10 13.55 -4.78
N MET A 3 17.00 14.88 -4.83
CA MET A 3 17.54 15.77 -3.81
C MET A 3 16.50 16.82 -3.45
N VAL A 4 16.24 16.98 -2.17
CA VAL A 4 15.22 17.88 -1.62
C VAL A 4 15.87 18.80 -0.60
N ASP A 5 15.59 20.09 -0.71
CA ASP A 5 15.89 21.08 0.32
C ASP A 5 14.70 21.17 1.28
N LEU A 6 14.88 20.66 2.49
CA LEU A 6 13.85 20.70 3.54
C LEU A 6 13.68 22.10 4.15
N GLY A 7 14.66 23.00 4.00
CA GLY A 7 14.58 24.37 4.51
C GLY A 7 13.72 25.29 3.63
N THR A 8 13.66 24.99 2.33
CA THR A 8 12.87 25.76 1.35
C THR A 8 11.70 24.97 0.75
N ASP A 9 11.49 23.73 1.20
CA ASP A 9 10.49 22.79 0.68
C ASP A 9 10.55 22.66 -0.85
N SER A 10 11.77 22.52 -1.40
CA SER A 10 12.00 22.55 -2.84
C SER A 10 12.86 21.39 -3.34
N PHE A 11 12.58 20.94 -4.57
CA PHE A 11 13.39 19.91 -5.23
C PHE A 11 14.63 20.52 -5.87
N ILE A 12 15.81 20.09 -5.42
CA ILE A 12 17.10 20.44 -6.03
C ILE A 12 17.37 19.56 -7.26
N LYS A 13 16.96 18.28 -7.22
CA LYS A 13 17.15 17.33 -8.32
C LYS A 13 16.04 16.30 -8.35
N GLN A 14 15.50 16.04 -9.55
CA GLN A 14 14.42 15.08 -9.82
C GLN A 14 14.87 13.99 -10.82
N MET A 15 14.06 12.95 -10.96
CA MET A 15 14.26 11.76 -11.81
C MET A 15 13.25 11.72 -12.98
N ASP A 16 12.35 12.69 -13.08
CA ASP A 16 11.33 12.92 -14.11
C ASP A 16 10.25 11.82 -14.25
N ASP A 17 10.23 10.84 -13.34
CA ASP A 17 9.25 9.75 -13.30
C ASP A 17 8.27 9.83 -12.13
N GLU A 18 8.48 10.76 -11.20
CA GLU A 18 7.77 10.90 -9.92
C GLU A 18 6.25 11.03 -10.13
N ALA A 19 5.83 11.84 -11.11
CA ALA A 19 4.42 12.09 -11.41
C ALA A 19 3.72 10.93 -12.13
N THR A 20 4.46 9.90 -12.55
CA THR A 20 3.89 8.77 -13.33
C THR A 20 4.13 7.41 -12.70
N LEU A 21 5.04 7.30 -11.74
CA LEU A 21 5.44 6.05 -11.12
C LEU A 21 4.25 5.40 -10.37
N LEU A 22 3.49 6.21 -9.64
CA LEU A 22 2.35 5.73 -8.85
C LEU A 22 1.06 5.61 -9.69
N PRO A 23 0.19 4.65 -9.38
CA PRO A 23 -1.14 4.59 -9.98
C PRO A 23 -1.96 5.83 -9.57
N ARG A 24 -2.29 6.72 -10.52
CA ARG A 24 -2.98 8.02 -10.27
C ARG A 24 -4.10 8.00 -9.22
N LYS A 25 -4.95 6.97 -9.25
CA LYS A 25 -6.06 6.84 -8.28
C LYS A 25 -5.59 6.57 -6.85
N LEU A 26 -4.55 5.75 -6.70
CA LEU A 26 -3.95 5.46 -5.39
C LEU A 26 -3.10 6.63 -4.92
N GLN A 27 -2.43 7.33 -5.84
CA GLN A 27 -1.72 8.57 -5.53
C GLN A 27 -2.70 9.64 -5.01
N ALA A 28 -3.79 9.93 -5.72
CA ALA A 28 -4.76 10.93 -5.27
C ALA A 28 -5.39 10.57 -3.91
N ALA A 29 -5.66 9.28 -3.66
CA ALA A 29 -6.17 8.83 -2.36
C ALA A 29 -5.12 8.98 -1.24
N LEU A 30 -3.84 8.75 -1.55
CA LEU A 30 -2.73 8.96 -0.63
C LEU A 30 -2.54 10.45 -0.32
N GLU A 31 -2.52 11.31 -1.34
CA GLU A 31 -2.46 12.77 -1.20
C GLU A 31 -3.61 13.28 -0.33
N GLN A 32 -4.86 12.88 -0.62
CA GLN A 32 -6.02 13.27 0.18
C GLN A 32 -5.90 12.84 1.65
N ALA A 33 -5.43 11.62 1.92
CA ALA A 33 -5.27 11.13 3.29
C ALA A 33 -4.16 11.89 4.04
N LEU A 34 -3.13 12.37 3.34
CA LEU A 34 -2.05 13.17 3.91
C LEU A 34 -2.43 14.66 4.04
N GLU A 35 -3.29 15.19 3.16
CA GLU A 35 -3.82 16.56 3.27
C GLU A 35 -4.75 16.70 4.48
N GLN A 36 -5.56 15.69 4.79
CA GLN A 36 -6.38 15.65 6.02
C GLN A 36 -5.54 15.83 7.29
N ARG A 37 -4.28 15.38 7.29
CA ARG A 37 -3.34 15.61 8.39
C ARG A 37 -2.95 17.08 8.48
N ASN A 38 -2.68 17.75 7.36
CA ASN A 38 -2.34 19.17 7.37
C ASN A 38 -3.50 20.03 7.89
N ASP A 39 -4.74 19.65 7.59
CA ASP A 39 -5.92 20.36 8.09
C ASP A 39 -6.09 20.25 9.61
N ILE A 40 -5.69 19.12 10.21
CA ILE A 40 -5.70 18.90 11.67
C ILE A 40 -4.60 19.74 12.34
N ILE A 41 -3.37 19.67 11.81
CA ILE A 41 -2.23 20.44 12.33
C ILE A 41 -2.48 21.96 12.27
N ASN A 42 -3.12 22.44 11.20
CA ASN A 42 -3.40 23.86 11.02
C ASN A 42 -4.56 24.39 11.88
N GLN A 43 -5.41 23.51 12.44
CA GLN A 43 -6.56 23.91 13.28
C GLN A 43 -6.21 24.03 14.77
N ASP A 44 -5.22 23.29 15.26
CA ASP A 44 -4.93 23.14 16.70
C ASP A 44 -3.55 23.71 17.11
N SER A 45 -3.11 24.79 16.46
CA SER A 45 -1.79 25.43 16.64
C SER A 45 -1.48 26.00 18.05
N ASP A 46 -2.31 25.72 19.06
CA ASP A 46 -2.16 26.17 20.46
C ASP A 46 -1.91 25.03 21.47
N SER A 47 -1.79 23.75 21.05
CA SER A 47 -1.64 22.60 21.95
C SER A 47 -0.71 21.51 21.38
N GLU A 48 0.61 21.64 21.55
CA GLU A 48 1.56 20.57 21.20
C GLU A 48 1.62 19.52 22.32
N SER A 49 0.69 18.55 22.32
CA SER A 49 0.74 17.41 23.26
C SER A 49 1.39 16.17 22.63
N ASP A 50 2.16 15.39 23.42
CA ASP A 50 2.84 14.18 22.94
C ASP A 50 1.87 13.12 22.35
N GLU A 51 0.62 13.08 22.84
CA GLU A 51 -0.43 12.18 22.36
C GLU A 51 -0.88 12.51 20.92
N GLU A 52 -0.78 13.78 20.55
CA GLU A 52 -1.21 14.28 19.25
C GLU A 52 -0.17 13.98 18.16
N CYS A 53 1.11 14.12 18.48
CA CYS A 53 2.20 13.71 17.60
C CYS A 53 2.16 12.21 17.28
N SER A 54 1.82 11.38 18.29
CA SER A 54 1.59 9.93 18.11
C SER A 54 0.42 9.63 17.17
N SER A 55 -0.69 10.37 17.31
CA SER A 55 -1.87 10.28 16.43
C SER A 55 -1.54 10.65 14.98
N LEU A 56 -0.79 11.72 14.76
CA LEU A 56 -0.37 12.17 13.43
C LEU A 56 0.55 11.16 12.73
N ASN A 57 1.53 10.60 13.46
CA ASN A 57 2.42 9.57 12.93
C ASN A 57 1.65 8.29 12.56
N SER A 58 0.63 7.95 13.34
CA SER A 58 -0.29 6.85 13.05
C SER A 58 -1.09 7.11 11.77
N LEU A 59 -1.64 8.31 11.57
CA LEU A 59 -2.38 8.69 10.36
C LEU A 59 -1.51 8.62 9.09
N VAL A 60 -0.29 9.14 9.15
CA VAL A 60 0.66 9.07 8.03
C VAL A 60 0.98 7.62 7.72
N SER A 61 1.29 6.82 8.74
CA SER A 61 1.58 5.39 8.59
C SER A 61 0.39 4.62 8.00
N GLU A 62 -0.83 4.93 8.44
CA GLU A 62 -2.08 4.36 7.92
C GLU A 62 -2.24 4.61 6.42
N ALA A 63 -2.00 5.84 5.97
CA ALA A 63 -2.14 6.22 4.57
C ALA A 63 -1.21 5.40 3.67
N PHE A 64 0.06 5.24 4.07
CA PHE A 64 1.02 4.40 3.36
C PHE A 64 0.68 2.91 3.43
N ILE A 65 0.26 2.40 4.60
CA ILE A 65 -0.17 1.00 4.73
C ILE A 65 -1.33 0.72 3.78
N ARG A 66 -2.35 1.59 3.71
CA ARG A 66 -3.47 1.44 2.78
C ARG A 66 -3.04 1.39 1.33
N PHE A 67 -2.07 2.22 0.93
CA PHE A 67 -1.48 2.14 -0.40
C PHE A 67 -0.85 0.76 -0.68
N PHE A 68 -0.07 0.23 0.27
CA PHE A 68 0.55 -1.09 0.12
C PHE A 68 -0.45 -2.24 0.21
N LEU A 69 -1.51 -2.13 0.99
CA LEU A 69 -2.57 -3.13 1.05
C LEU A 69 -3.26 -3.26 -0.31
N GLU A 70 -3.57 -2.13 -0.95
CA GLU A 70 -4.24 -2.12 -2.25
C GLU A 70 -3.33 -2.61 -3.38
N THR A 71 -2.01 -2.38 -3.28
CA THR A 71 -1.06 -2.79 -4.33
C THR A 71 -0.52 -4.20 -4.14
N ILE A 72 -0.17 -4.58 -2.91
CA ILE A 72 0.54 -5.85 -2.61
C ILE A 72 -0.13 -6.70 -1.52
N GLY A 73 -1.25 -6.30 -0.92
CA GLY A 73 -1.89 -7.06 0.17
C GLY A 73 -2.31 -8.49 -0.20
N HIS A 74 -2.48 -8.77 -1.49
CA HIS A 74 -2.83 -10.09 -2.03
C HIS A 74 -1.62 -11.01 -2.27
N TYR A 75 -0.39 -10.61 -1.89
CA TYR A 75 0.83 -11.38 -2.15
C TYR A 75 0.76 -12.83 -1.63
N SER A 76 0.08 -13.05 -0.51
CA SER A 76 0.01 -14.35 0.17
C SER A 76 -0.65 -15.43 -0.68
N LEU A 77 -1.53 -15.03 -1.62
CA LEU A 77 -2.17 -15.92 -2.58
C LEU A 77 -1.21 -16.49 -3.63
N PHE A 78 -0.04 -15.86 -3.76
CA PHE A 78 0.98 -16.20 -4.75
C PHE A 78 2.22 -16.83 -4.10
N LEU A 79 2.15 -17.17 -2.81
CA LEU A 79 3.18 -17.97 -2.13
C LEU A 79 2.79 -19.46 -2.18
N THR A 80 3.46 -20.23 -3.03
CA THR A 80 3.21 -21.66 -3.20
C THR A 80 4.24 -22.49 -2.44
N PRO A 81 3.89 -23.67 -1.90
CA PRO A 81 4.87 -24.58 -1.31
C PRO A 81 5.96 -24.96 -2.31
N SER A 82 7.20 -25.04 -1.84
CA SER A 82 8.35 -25.54 -2.60
C SER A 82 8.73 -26.94 -2.15
N GLU A 83 9.19 -27.77 -3.08
CA GLU A 83 9.66 -29.13 -2.82
C GLU A 83 10.82 -29.18 -1.80
N GLN A 84 11.56 -28.08 -1.65
CA GLN A 84 12.69 -27.95 -0.72
C GLN A 84 12.30 -27.53 0.71
N GLY A 85 10.99 -27.54 1.04
CA GLY A 85 10.52 -27.26 2.41
C GLY A 85 10.33 -25.78 2.75
N GLY A 86 10.07 -24.94 1.74
CA GLY A 86 9.80 -23.50 1.88
C GLY A 86 8.57 -23.05 1.09
N ARG A 87 8.48 -21.74 0.81
CA ARG A 87 7.50 -21.17 -0.14
C ARG A 87 8.22 -20.43 -1.24
N VAL A 88 7.62 -20.38 -2.41
CA VAL A 88 8.12 -19.64 -3.58
C VAL A 88 7.04 -18.67 -4.04
N PHE A 89 7.44 -17.42 -4.26
CA PHE A 89 6.57 -16.36 -4.73
C PHE A 89 6.42 -16.38 -6.26
N GLN A 90 5.18 -16.53 -6.72
CA GLN A 90 4.79 -16.56 -8.13
C GLN A 90 4.70 -15.14 -8.69
N ARG A 91 5.86 -14.50 -8.89
CA ARG A 91 6.02 -13.09 -9.26
C ARG A 91 5.16 -12.67 -10.47
N GLU A 92 5.21 -13.43 -11.55
CA GLU A 92 4.51 -13.11 -12.80
C GLU A 92 3.00 -13.27 -12.65
N ALA A 93 2.56 -14.30 -11.93
CA ALA A 93 1.15 -14.56 -11.68
C ALA A 93 0.55 -13.46 -10.79
N PHE A 94 1.27 -13.05 -9.74
CA PHE A 94 0.91 -11.94 -8.86
C PHE A 94 0.73 -10.63 -9.64
N ARG A 95 1.69 -10.27 -10.48
CA ARG A 95 1.56 -9.07 -11.32
C ARG A 95 0.40 -9.18 -12.30
N LYS A 96 0.18 -10.34 -12.93
CA LYS A 96 -0.84 -10.53 -13.97
C LYS A 96 -2.27 -10.58 -13.42
N CYS A 97 -2.48 -10.95 -12.15
CA CYS A 97 -3.83 -11.05 -11.58
C CYS A 97 -4.50 -9.68 -11.39
N VAL A 98 -3.73 -8.59 -11.37
CA VAL A 98 -4.25 -7.24 -11.21
C VAL A 98 -4.82 -6.72 -12.55
N ALA A 99 -6.12 -6.44 -12.59
CA ALA A 99 -6.77 -5.93 -13.80
C ALA A 99 -6.23 -4.55 -14.24
N SER A 100 -5.96 -3.67 -13.26
CA SER A 100 -5.52 -2.29 -13.49
C SER A 100 -4.15 -2.22 -14.16
N LYS A 101 -4.08 -1.60 -15.36
CA LYS A 101 -2.84 -1.43 -16.13
C LYS A 101 -1.81 -0.55 -15.38
N SER A 102 -2.25 0.50 -14.71
CA SER A 102 -1.35 1.40 -13.97
C SER A 102 -0.75 0.72 -12.75
N VAL A 103 -1.55 -0.08 -12.01
CA VAL A 103 -1.03 -0.88 -10.89
C VAL A 103 -0.06 -1.94 -11.40
N ARG A 104 -0.34 -2.61 -12.54
CA ARG A 104 0.63 -3.54 -13.16
C ARG A 104 1.92 -2.88 -13.61
N ARG A 105 1.89 -1.62 -14.05
CA ARG A 105 3.09 -0.84 -14.37
C ARG A 105 3.89 -0.57 -13.09
N PHE A 106 3.24 -0.06 -12.05
CA PHE A 106 3.85 0.18 -10.74
C PHE A 106 4.50 -1.08 -10.19
N LEU A 107 3.78 -2.21 -10.13
CA LEU A 107 4.34 -3.49 -9.66
C LEU A 107 5.52 -3.96 -10.52
N GLY A 108 5.53 -3.65 -11.82
CA GLY A 108 6.67 -3.96 -12.69
C GLY A 108 7.96 -3.26 -12.28
N VAL A 109 7.88 -2.09 -11.64
CA VAL A 109 9.04 -1.34 -11.13
C VAL A 109 9.28 -1.63 -9.66
N PHE A 110 8.24 -1.56 -8.83
CA PHE A 110 8.35 -1.72 -7.38
C PHE A 110 8.91 -3.09 -6.99
N MET A 111 8.55 -4.15 -7.73
CA MET A 111 9.04 -5.48 -7.43
C MET A 111 10.53 -5.68 -7.78
N GLU A 112 11.18 -4.74 -8.47
CA GLU A 112 12.64 -4.72 -8.68
C GLU A 112 13.38 -4.06 -7.51
N SER A 113 12.65 -3.45 -6.55
CA SER A 113 13.25 -2.79 -5.41
C SER A 113 13.76 -3.79 -4.36
N GLN A 114 14.80 -3.37 -3.62
CA GLN A 114 15.29 -4.11 -2.45
C GLN A 114 14.22 -4.25 -1.36
N MET A 115 13.37 -3.23 -1.19
CA MET A 115 12.26 -3.25 -0.24
C MET A 115 11.32 -4.44 -0.53
N PHE A 116 10.92 -4.61 -1.79
CA PHE A 116 10.05 -5.74 -2.16
C PHE A 116 10.76 -7.09 -2.05
N ALA A 117 12.03 -7.16 -2.48
CA ALA A 117 12.82 -8.38 -2.38
C ALA A 117 12.95 -8.87 -0.93
N GLY A 118 13.33 -7.98 0.00
CA GLY A 118 13.41 -8.31 1.42
C GLY A 118 12.05 -8.67 2.01
N PHE A 119 11.00 -7.93 1.65
CA PHE A 119 9.63 -8.22 2.08
C PHE A 119 9.22 -9.67 1.75
N ILE A 120 9.40 -10.10 0.49
CA ILE A 120 9.04 -11.45 0.03
C ILE A 120 9.96 -12.51 0.64
N GLN A 121 11.28 -12.29 0.66
CA GLN A 121 12.24 -13.24 1.19
C GLN A 121 11.93 -13.60 2.66
N ASP A 122 11.59 -12.60 3.48
CA ASP A 122 11.19 -12.82 4.87
C ASP A 122 9.97 -13.73 5.00
N ARG A 123 9.06 -13.73 4.01
CA ARG A 123 7.83 -14.53 3.98
C ARG A 123 8.02 -15.90 3.37
N GLU A 124 8.96 -16.06 2.46
CA GLU A 124 9.39 -17.35 1.92
C GLU A 124 10.15 -18.18 2.97
N LEU A 125 10.98 -17.53 3.78
CA LEU A 125 11.77 -18.15 4.85
C LEU A 125 11.02 -18.34 6.17
N ARG A 126 9.85 -17.69 6.35
CA ARG A 126 9.12 -17.70 7.62
C ARG A 126 8.63 -19.11 7.97
N LYS A 127 9.24 -19.70 9.01
CA LYS A 127 8.79 -20.99 9.61
C LYS A 127 7.65 -20.81 10.60
N CYS A 128 7.54 -19.64 11.22
CA CYS A 128 6.53 -19.33 12.25
C CYS A 128 5.23 -18.78 11.63
N ARG A 129 4.08 -19.22 12.15
CA ARG A 129 2.75 -18.76 11.73
C ARG A 129 2.35 -17.38 12.29
N ALA A 130 3.19 -16.75 13.11
CA ALA A 130 2.91 -15.44 13.66
C ALA A 130 2.79 -14.39 12.53
N LYS A 131 1.64 -13.70 12.50
CA LYS A 131 1.34 -12.62 11.56
C LYS A 131 2.03 -11.34 12.05
N GLY A 132 2.74 -10.65 11.16
CA GLY A 132 3.28 -9.32 11.43
C GLY A 132 2.21 -8.25 11.26
N LEU A 133 2.55 -7.00 11.58
CA LEU A 133 1.63 -5.85 11.49
C LEU A 133 0.96 -5.76 10.11
N PHE A 134 1.71 -5.90 9.03
CA PHE A 134 1.15 -5.85 7.68
C PHE A 134 0.08 -6.92 7.46
N GLU A 135 0.29 -8.15 7.93
CA GLU A 135 -0.70 -9.23 7.81
C GLU A 135 -1.95 -8.98 8.67
N GLN A 136 -1.80 -8.38 9.86
CA GLN A 136 -2.94 -7.96 10.67
C GLN A 136 -3.76 -6.88 9.97
N ARG A 137 -3.08 -5.90 9.34
CA ARG A 137 -3.75 -4.83 8.59
C ARG A 137 -4.44 -5.34 7.32
N VAL A 138 -3.88 -6.35 6.66
CA VAL A 138 -4.54 -7.06 5.54
C VAL A 138 -5.88 -7.65 5.98
N GLU A 139 -5.93 -8.26 7.16
CA GLU A 139 -7.16 -8.87 7.69
C GLU A 139 -8.21 -7.83 8.05
N GLN A 140 -7.83 -6.79 8.78
CA GLN A 140 -8.73 -5.66 9.09
C GLN A 140 -9.28 -5.04 7.80
N TYR A 141 -8.42 -4.82 6.81
CA TYR A 141 -8.84 -4.28 5.52
C TYR A 141 -9.87 -5.16 4.81
N LEU A 142 -9.70 -6.48 4.88
CA LEU A 142 -10.64 -7.43 4.31
C LEU A 142 -11.99 -7.47 5.05
N GLU A 143 -11.98 -7.26 6.36
CA GLU A 143 -13.18 -7.21 7.21
C GLU A 143 -13.98 -5.92 6.96
N GLU A 144 -13.31 -4.81 6.69
CA GLU A 144 -13.94 -3.51 6.35
C GLU A 144 -14.56 -3.49 4.94
N LEU A 145 -14.27 -4.48 4.09
CA LEU A 145 -14.89 -4.56 2.77
C LEU A 145 -16.39 -4.89 2.93
N PRO A 146 -17.30 -4.11 2.30
CA PRO A 146 -18.73 -4.38 2.39
C PRO A 146 -19.03 -5.81 1.97
N ASP A 147 -19.81 -6.52 2.79
CA ASP A 147 -20.06 -7.96 2.63
C ASP A 147 -20.60 -8.27 1.24
N THR A 148 -19.71 -8.79 0.41
CA THR A 148 -20.08 -9.59 -0.74
C THR A 148 -19.87 -11.04 -0.27
N GLU A 149 -20.97 -11.80 -0.24
CA GLU A 149 -21.24 -13.03 0.52
C GLU A 149 -20.29 -14.24 0.35
N GLN A 150 -19.05 -14.10 -0.16
CA GLN A 150 -18.17 -15.25 -0.41
C GLN A 150 -16.69 -14.93 -0.11
N GLY A 151 -16.09 -15.71 0.78
CA GLY A 151 -14.83 -15.41 1.47
C GLY A 151 -13.53 -15.38 0.65
N GLY A 152 -12.51 -14.79 1.30
CA GLY A 152 -11.08 -14.93 1.04
C GLY A 152 -10.58 -14.42 -0.30
N VAL A 153 -10.46 -15.33 -1.27
CA VAL A 153 -9.76 -15.10 -2.56
C VAL A 153 -10.57 -14.25 -3.53
N ASN A 154 -11.90 -14.45 -3.54
CA ASN A 154 -12.80 -13.72 -4.43
C ASN A 154 -13.04 -12.28 -3.93
N LYS A 155 -12.98 -12.04 -2.59
CA LYS A 155 -13.05 -10.69 -2.00
C LYS A 155 -11.88 -9.81 -2.44
N PHE A 156 -10.64 -10.33 -2.45
CA PHE A 156 -9.46 -9.55 -2.88
C PHE A 156 -9.51 -9.22 -4.38
N LEU A 157 -9.73 -10.23 -5.23
CA LEU A 157 -9.72 -10.06 -6.68
C LEU A 157 -10.92 -9.24 -7.20
N LYS A 158 -12.10 -9.37 -6.58
CA LYS A 158 -13.26 -8.49 -6.88
C LYS A 158 -13.19 -7.14 -6.17
N GLY A 159 -12.61 -7.05 -4.97
CA GLY A 159 -12.41 -5.81 -4.22
C GLY A 159 -11.54 -4.79 -4.95
N LEU A 160 -10.44 -5.27 -5.55
CA LEU A 160 -9.60 -4.51 -6.49
C LEU A 160 -10.40 -3.95 -7.68
N GLY A 161 -11.45 -4.65 -8.14
CA GLY A 161 -12.38 -4.18 -9.17
C GLY A 161 -13.50 -3.28 -8.65
N SER A 162 -13.99 -3.52 -7.43
CA SER A 162 -15.14 -2.83 -6.83
C SER A 162 -14.80 -1.46 -6.22
N LYS A 163 -13.57 -1.23 -5.72
CA LYS A 163 -13.16 0.13 -5.28
C LYS A 163 -13.03 1.14 -6.41
N MET A 164 -13.05 0.71 -7.68
CA MET A 164 -13.28 1.64 -8.79
C MET A 164 -14.68 2.30 -8.76
N LYS A 165 -15.64 1.76 -8.00
CA LYS A 165 -17.00 2.31 -7.88
C LYS A 165 -17.12 3.45 -6.85
N PHE A 166 -16.29 3.49 -5.81
CA PHE A 166 -16.24 4.62 -4.87
C PHE A 166 -15.69 5.91 -5.50
N LEU A 167 -15.06 5.79 -6.67
CA LEU A 167 -14.55 6.92 -7.46
C LEU A 167 -15.55 7.45 -8.50
N HIS A 168 -16.81 6.98 -8.49
CA HIS A 168 -17.85 7.46 -9.41
C HIS A 168 -18.75 8.56 -8.85
N LYS A 169 -18.52 9.06 -7.63
CA LYS A 169 -19.25 10.24 -7.16
C LYS A 169 -18.54 11.51 -7.59
N LYS A 170 -18.69 11.82 -8.88
CA LYS A 170 -18.48 13.14 -9.44
C LYS A 170 -19.56 14.04 -8.85
N ASN A 171 -19.16 15.09 -8.14
CA ASN A 171 -19.83 16.39 -8.14
C ASN A 171 -18.72 17.42 -8.25
#